data_AF-A0A2D8M4S7-F1
#
_entry.id   AF-A0A2D8M4S7-F1
#
_cell.length_a   1.000
_cell.length_b   1.000
_cell.length_c   1.000
_cell.angle_alpha   90.00
_cell.angle_beta   90.00
_cell.angle_gamma   90.00
#
_symmetry.space_group_name_H-M   'P 1'
#
loop_
_entity.id
_entity.type
_entity.pdbx_description
1 polymer ?
#
loop_
_entity_poly.entity_id
_entity_poly.type
_entity_poly.pdbx_seq_one_letter_code
_entity_poly.pdbx_strand_id
1 'polypeptide(L)' 'SSLKLALPSQEIIEHIKFEDGVRCYLIGGAHVGGFADMKSSEIKRSSMPNEVLFEDFGTVASNVFAVGSCTLPHTEVVE' A
#
# COMPACT_ATOMS: atom_id res chain seq x y z
N SER A 1 5.93 4.44 -3.15
CA SER A 1 6.85 3.30 -2.98
C SER A 1 7.21 3.15 -1.51
N SER A 2 7.70 1.98 -1.12
CA SER A 2 8.09 1.65 0.26
C SER A 2 9.48 1.02 0.29
N LEU A 3 10.16 1.08 1.44
CA LEU A 3 11.46 0.44 1.64
C LEU A 3 11.36 -0.62 2.73
N LYS A 4 11.98 -1.78 2.49
CA LYS A 4 12.23 -2.79 3.50
C LYS A 4 13.60 -2.53 4.11
N LEU A 5 13.64 -2.30 5.41
CA LEU A 5 14.87 -1.97 6.14
C LEU A 5 15.24 -3.12 7.08
N ALA A 6 16.53 -3.44 7.15
CA ALA A 6 17.09 -4.29 8.19
C ALA A 6 17.14 -3.52 9.52
N LEU A 7 16.85 -4.19 10.63
CA LEU A 7 17.05 -3.65 11.97
C LEU A 7 18.06 -4.52 12.74
N PRO A 8 19.00 -3.93 13.50
CA PRO A 8 19.16 -2.50 13.76
C PRO A 8 19.99 -1.74 12.70
N SER A 9 20.56 -2.40 11.69
CA SER A 9 21.55 -1.80 10.78
C SER A 9 21.03 -0.71 9.84
N GLN A 10 19.70 -0.59 9.67
CA GLN A 10 19.04 0.34 8.75
C GLN A 10 19.42 0.16 7.27
N GLU A 11 19.99 -1.00 6.92
CA GLU A 11 20.29 -1.33 5.54
C GLU A 11 19.00 -1.46 4.72
N ILE A 12 18.97 -0.89 3.51
CA ILE A 12 17.86 -1.05 2.57
C ILE A 12 17.98 -2.41 1.91
N ILE A 13 17.10 -3.34 2.30
CA ILE A 13 17.03 -4.70 1.77
C ILE A 13 16.30 -4.69 0.42
N GLU A 14 15.24 -3.89 0.31
CA GLU A 14 14.33 -3.95 -0.83
C GLU A 14 13.63 -2.60 -1.04
N HIS A 15 13.46 -2.23 -2.31
CA HIS A 15 12.62 -1.11 -2.72
C HIS A 15 11.35 -1.64 -3.38
N ILE A 16 10.22 -1.50 -2.68
CA ILE A 16 8.91 -1.93 -3.12
C ILE A 16 8.30 -0.78 -3.94
N LYS A 17 8.25 -0.96 -5.26
CA LYS A 17 7.69 0.04 -6.17
C LYS A 17 6.18 0.15 -6.02
N PHE A 18 5.67 1.36 -6.20
CA PHE A 18 4.24 1.63 -6.23
C PHE A 18 3.77 1.61 -7.69
N GLU A 19 3.53 0.42 -8.20
CA GLU A 19 3.16 0.15 -9.59
C GLU A 19 2.07 -0.93 -9.65
N ASP A 20 1.43 -1.04 -10.80
CA ASP A 20 0.33 -1.97 -11.02
C ASP A 20 0.72 -3.41 -10.63
N GLY A 21 -0.19 -4.11 -9.95
CA GLY A 21 0.01 -5.45 -9.42
C GLY A 21 0.68 -5.50 -8.04
N VAL A 22 1.16 -4.39 -7.49
CA VAL A 22 1.73 -4.41 -6.13
C VAL A 22 0.63 -4.62 -5.08
N ARG A 23 0.89 -5.51 -4.13
CA ARG A 23 0.03 -5.66 -2.95
C ARG A 23 0.13 -4.45 -2.04
N CYS A 24 -1.02 -3.93 -1.67
CA CYS A 24 -1.16 -2.77 -0.80
C CYS A 24 -1.89 -3.11 0.49
N TYR A 25 -1.53 -2.38 1.54
CA TYR A 25 -2.26 -2.32 2.80
C TYR A 25 -2.99 -0.97 2.89
N LEU A 26 -4.26 -1.01 3.28
CA LEU A 26 -5.12 0.17 3.34
C LEU A 26 -5.01 0.78 4.74
N ILE A 27 -4.50 2.00 4.83
CA ILE A 27 -4.22 2.70 6.09
C ILE A 27 -5.26 3.77 6.44
N GLY A 28 -6.29 3.96 5.61
CA GLY A 28 -7.34 4.94 5.83
C GLY A 28 -8.55 4.75 4.93
N GLY A 29 -9.60 5.55 5.17
CA GLY A 29 -10.88 5.45 4.46
C GLY A 29 -11.72 4.26 4.91
N ALA A 30 -12.72 3.89 4.09
CA ALA A 30 -13.69 2.84 4.42
C ALA A 30 -13.12 1.41 4.38
N HIS A 31 -11.98 1.21 3.72
CA HIS A 31 -11.35 -0.10 3.53
C HIS A 31 -10.10 -0.30 4.40
N VAL A 32 -9.92 0.52 5.45
CA VAL A 32 -8.76 0.45 6.36
C VAL A 32 -8.60 -0.94 6.98
N GLY A 33 -7.35 -1.40 7.12
CA GLY A 33 -7.02 -2.73 7.64
C GLY A 33 -7.06 -3.84 6.60
N GLY A 34 -7.58 -3.55 5.40
CA GLY A 34 -7.62 -4.50 4.30
C GLY A 34 -6.29 -4.63 3.54
N PHE A 35 -6.19 -5.70 2.76
CA PHE A 35 -5.18 -5.87 1.72
C PHE A 35 -5.87 -5.97 0.37
N ALA A 36 -5.27 -5.36 -0.65
CA ALA A 36 -5.71 -5.47 -2.03
C ALA A 36 -4.55 -5.24 -2.99
N ASP A 37 -4.60 -5.86 -4.16
CA ASP A 37 -3.60 -5.68 -5.22
C ASP A 37 -3.98 -4.50 -6.11
N MET A 38 -3.06 -3.55 -6.26
CA MET A 38 -3.29 -2.35 -7.06
C MET A 38 -3.53 -2.73 -8.52
N LYS A 39 -4.62 -2.23 -9.10
CA LYS A 39 -4.89 -2.37 -10.54
C LYS A 39 -4.23 -1.25 -11.33
N SER A 40 -4.40 -0.01 -10.89
CA SER A 40 -3.78 1.16 -11.51
C SER A 40 -3.71 2.35 -10.55
N SER A 41 -2.85 3.32 -10.88
CA SER A 41 -2.80 4.62 -10.20
C SER A 41 -3.10 5.77 -11.18
N GLU A 42 -4.00 6.66 -10.79
CA GLU A 42 -4.40 7.82 -11.58
C GLU A 42 -3.80 9.10 -11.02
N ILE A 43 -2.82 9.64 -11.74
CA ILE A 43 -2.14 10.89 -11.36
C ILE A 43 -2.90 12.08 -11.92
N LYS A 44 -3.50 12.87 -11.04
CA LYS A 44 -4.27 14.06 -11.41
C LYS A 44 -3.34 15.27 -11.45
N ARG A 45 -3.42 16.06 -12.53
CA ARG A 45 -2.66 17.32 -12.69
C ARG A 45 -3.42 18.52 -12.12
N SER A 46 -4.06 18.34 -10.96
CA SER A 46 -4.87 19.35 -10.27
C SER A 46 -4.64 19.25 -8.75
N SER A 47 -5.40 20.01 -7.95
CA SER A 47 -5.40 19.88 -6.49
C SER A 47 -6.17 18.65 -5.99
N MET A 48 -6.92 17.96 -6.86
CA MET A 48 -7.59 16.73 -6.47
C MET A 48 -6.55 15.64 -6.15
N PRO A 49 -6.76 14.84 -5.09
CA PRO A 49 -5.86 13.75 -4.75
C PRO A 49 -5.72 12.75 -5.90
N ASN A 50 -4.52 12.18 -6.03
CA ASN A 50 -4.32 11.00 -6.87
C ASN A 50 -5.14 9.84 -6.34
N GLU A 51 -5.61 9.00 -7.24
CA GLU A 51 -6.45 7.85 -6.91
C GLU A 51 -5.74 6.55 -7.25
N VAL A 52 -6.09 5.51 -6.51
CA VAL A 52 -5.63 4.15 -6.71
C VAL A 52 -6.86 3.30 -6.88
N LEU A 53 -6.87 2.54 -7.97
CA LEU A 53 -7.95 1.62 -8.29
C LEU A 53 -7.53 0.20 -7.94
N PHE A 54 -8.44 -0.52 -7.31
CA PHE A 54 -8.39 -1.95 -7.03
C PHE A 54 -9.45 -2.66 -7.89
N GLU A 55 -9.66 -3.95 -7.68
CA GLU A 55 -10.64 -4.72 -8.45
C GLU A 55 -12.08 -4.21 -8.23
N ASP A 56 -12.49 -4.07 -6.96
CA ASP A 56 -13.87 -3.73 -6.60
C ASP A 56 -14.08 -2.29 -6.14
N PHE A 57 -13.00 -1.56 -5.82
CA PHE A 57 -13.09 -0.23 -5.22
C PHE A 57 -11.92 0.66 -5.60
N GLY A 58 -12.03 1.95 -5.27
CA GLY A 58 -10.95 2.92 -5.38
C GLY A 58 -10.82 3.77 -4.13
N THR A 59 -9.63 4.29 -3.87
CA THR A 59 -9.36 5.25 -2.79
C THR A 59 -8.30 6.25 -3.21
N VAL A 60 -8.15 7.33 -2.45
CA VAL A 60 -7.03 8.27 -2.61
C VAL A 60 -5.69 7.59 -2.26
N ALA A 61 -4.64 7.95 -2.98
CA ALA A 61 -3.30 7.35 -2.86
C ALA A 61 -2.71 7.49 -1.45
N SER A 62 -3.09 8.51 -0.68
CA SER A 62 -2.64 8.70 0.71
C SER A 62 -3.16 7.62 1.66
N ASN A 63 -4.20 6.88 1.30
CA ASN A 63 -4.74 5.79 2.11
C ASN A 63 -4.08 4.44 1.80
N VAL A 64 -3.09 4.39 0.90
CA VAL A 64 -2.55 3.15 0.35
C VAL A 64 -1.07 3.05 0.68
N PHE A 65 -0.66 1.94 1.28
CA PHE A 65 0.73 1.64 1.59
C PHE A 65 1.20 0.39 0.83
N ALA A 66 2.25 0.50 0.01
CA ALA A 66 2.79 -0.64 -0.73
C ALA A 66 3.53 -1.59 0.22
N VAL A 67 3.14 -2.86 0.25
CA VAL A 67 3.78 -3.89 1.09
C VAL A 67 4.42 -5.01 0.28
N GLY A 68 4.07 -5.13 -1.01
CA GLY A 68 4.62 -6.17 -1.88
C GLY A 68 4.38 -7.57 -1.30
N SER A 69 5.41 -8.42 -1.32
CA SER A 69 5.36 -9.78 -0.76
C SER A 69 5.66 -9.85 0.74
N CYS A 70 5.78 -8.71 1.44
CA CYS A 70 6.07 -8.72 2.86
C CYS A 70 4.87 -9.28 3.65
N THR A 71 5.11 -10.37 4.38
CA THR A 71 4.16 -10.86 5.38
C THR A 71 4.16 -9.90 6.55
N LEU A 72 3.09 -9.11 6.69
CA LEU A 72 2.90 -8.32 7.91
C LEU A 72 2.50 -9.28 9.05
N PRO A 73 3.04 -9.10 10.27
CA PRO A 73 2.61 -9.89 11.42
C PRO A 73 1.09 -9.76 11.58
N HIS A 74 0.42 -10.90 11.77
CA HIS A 74 -1.04 -11.00 11.78
C HIS A 74 -1.67 -9.90 12.64
N THR A 75 -2.51 -9.06 12.03
CA THR A 75 -3.33 -8.04 12.70
C THR A 75 -4.54 -8.66 13.44
N GLU A 76 -4.54 -9.98 13.64
CA GLU A 76 -5.53 -10.63 14.51
C GLU A 76 -5.02 -10.56 15.95
N VAL A 77 -5.60 -9.64 16.74
CA VAL A 77 -5.72 -9.91 18.18
C VAL A 77 -6.71 -11.06 18.27
N VAL A 78 -6.19 -12.28 18.40
CA VAL A 78 -7.00 -13.42 18.83
C VAL A 78 -7.36 -13.13 20.29
N GLU A 79 -8.62 -12.74 20.53
CA GLU A 79 -9.20 -12.76 21.87
C GLU A 79 -9.26 -14.19 22.43
#